data_AF-A0A660SA64-F1
#
_entry.id   AF-A0A660SA64-F1
#
_cell.length_a   1.000
_cell.length_b   1.000
_cell.length_c   1.000
_cell.angle_alpha   90.00
_cell.angle_beta   90.00
_cell.angle_gamma   90.00
#
_symmetry.space_group_name_H-M   'P 1'
#
loop_
_entity.id
_entity.type
_entity.pdbx_description
1 polymer ?
#
loop_
_entity_poly.entity_id
_entity_poly.type
_entity_poly.pdbx_seq_one_letter_code
_entity_poly.pdbx_strand_id
1 'polypeptide(L)'
;MKKILIFIFIVFVFSINLFSSVSITGTINRNLRILYLYNLKDLASFNTRLFSVTFTNDADTSVNIHLLISLSSQRYGEITVMTTNQFTLNPLETWTLVNTSLNNNDKNITMNEIQINSDIEELITETAAAGRLPEDVYTISVHVLAPNNADLSQWSENFNVINSIIITPVFPGGTDRQNIHSVNSSNLRFIWNSRTDMNYNFYLYKYNRGAVSGINILTNPIYEKDNISKKSLEYPPDAPPLEKGQVYIWQVSSYIITSNGGHQVKSEPSFFRYMGTAEVDNNILIGEIKRVAGRGAISKNCKVTGAKLNGKEISLLDLLYILKKINKNQIKEIEVVR
;
A
#
# COMPACT_ATOMS: atom_id res chain seq x y z
N MET A 1 43.50 -19.86 69.46
CA MET A 1 42.76 -20.32 68.26
C MET A 1 41.26 -20.19 68.52
N LYS A 2 40.61 -19.17 67.96
CA LYS A 2 39.15 -19.06 67.85
C LYS A 2 38.86 -18.51 66.47
N LYS A 3 38.37 -19.36 65.56
CA LYS A 3 37.93 -18.96 64.22
C LYS A 3 36.55 -18.32 64.36
N ILE A 4 36.45 -17.03 64.09
CA ILE A 4 35.18 -16.33 63.95
C ILE A 4 34.73 -16.53 62.50
N LEU A 5 33.67 -17.33 62.34
CA LEU A 5 32.98 -17.55 61.08
C LEU A 5 32.01 -16.39 60.88
N ILE A 6 32.38 -15.40 60.06
CA ILE A 6 31.46 -14.32 59.66
C ILE A 6 30.57 -14.88 58.54
N PHE A 7 29.31 -15.14 58.88
CA PHE A 7 28.27 -15.53 57.94
C PHE A 7 27.81 -14.28 57.18
N ILE A 8 28.25 -14.12 55.93
CA ILE A 8 27.76 -13.07 55.03
C ILE A 8 26.36 -13.49 54.58
N PHE A 9 25.34 -12.87 55.17
CA PHE A 9 23.96 -12.98 54.73
C PHE A 9 23.79 -12.12 53.46
N ILE A 10 24.04 -12.72 52.29
CA ILE A 10 23.69 -12.11 50.99
C ILE A 10 22.16 -12.11 50.92
N VAL A 11 21.55 -10.95 51.20
CA VAL A 11 20.16 -10.67 50.83
C VAL A 11 20.13 -10.60 49.30
N PHE A 12 19.81 -11.72 48.68
CA PHE A 12 19.38 -11.77 47.28
C PHE A 12 18.06 -11.00 47.21
N VAL A 13 18.13 -9.73 46.84
CA VAL A 13 16.96 -9.00 46.33
C VAL A 13 16.65 -9.63 44.98
N PHE A 14 15.90 -10.72 44.98
CA PHE A 14 15.16 -11.14 43.80
C PHE A 14 14.18 -10.02 43.51
N SER A 15 14.49 -9.18 42.52
CA SER A 15 13.50 -8.41 41.80
C SER A 15 12.58 -9.43 41.13
N ILE A 16 11.56 -9.88 41.87
CA ILE A 16 10.43 -10.58 41.27
C ILE A 16 9.82 -9.52 40.37
N ASN A 17 10.06 -9.64 39.06
CA ASN A 17 9.21 -8.98 38.07
C ASN A 17 7.82 -9.54 38.35
N LEU A 18 7.04 -8.82 39.15
CA LEU A 18 5.64 -9.11 39.37
C LEU A 18 5.03 -9.16 37.98
N PHE A 19 4.57 -10.35 37.59
CA PHE A 19 3.94 -10.58 36.30
C PHE A 19 2.90 -9.48 36.08
N SER A 20 2.94 -8.85 34.90
CA SER A 20 1.83 -7.98 34.49
C SER A 20 0.54 -8.78 34.59
N SER A 21 -0.43 -8.27 35.35
CA SER A 21 -1.73 -8.92 35.51
C SER A 21 -2.62 -8.76 34.28
N VAL A 22 -2.21 -7.94 33.29
CA VAL A 22 -3.02 -7.68 32.09
C VAL A 22 -2.15 -7.77 30.85
N SER A 23 -2.40 -8.77 29.99
CA SER A 23 -1.80 -8.84 28.67
C SER A 23 -2.61 -8.08 27.62
N ILE A 24 -1.93 -7.64 26.57
CA ILE A 24 -2.51 -6.87 25.47
C ILE A 24 -2.00 -7.43 24.15
N THR A 25 -2.91 -7.61 23.19
CA THR A 25 -2.59 -7.96 21.81
C THR A 25 -3.43 -7.09 20.89
N GLY A 26 -2.97 -6.86 19.66
CA GLY A 26 -3.71 -6.01 18.75
C GLY A 26 -3.36 -6.22 17.30
N THR A 27 -4.17 -5.63 16.44
CA THR A 27 -4.00 -5.64 14.99
C THR A 27 -4.39 -4.29 14.41
N ILE A 28 -3.71 -3.89 13.35
CA ILE A 28 -4.04 -2.70 12.57
C ILE A 28 -4.50 -3.07 11.15
N ASN A 29 -5.48 -2.35 10.63
CA ASN A 29 -5.97 -2.52 9.27
C ASN A 29 -4.99 -1.91 8.27
N ARG A 30 -4.01 -2.71 7.89
CA ARG A 30 -2.99 -2.34 6.90
C ARG A 30 -3.53 -2.21 5.47
N ASN A 31 -4.83 -2.36 5.22
CA ASN A 31 -5.43 -2.08 3.90
C ASN A 31 -6.02 -0.68 3.83
N LEU A 32 -6.17 0.00 4.97
CA LEU A 32 -6.60 1.38 5.00
C LEU A 32 -5.44 2.27 4.53
N ARG A 33 -5.67 3.03 3.46
CA ARG A 33 -4.63 3.82 2.78
C ARG A 33 -4.81 5.31 2.95
N ILE A 34 -6.06 5.78 2.97
CA ILE A 34 -6.38 7.21 3.12
C ILE A 34 -7.19 7.39 4.39
N LEU A 35 -6.73 8.26 5.28
CA LEU A 35 -7.43 8.68 6.48
C LEU A 35 -8.00 10.08 6.28
N TYR A 36 -9.27 10.15 5.89
CA TYR A 36 -10.06 11.36 5.99
C TYR A 36 -10.32 11.65 7.46
N LEU A 37 -9.98 12.87 7.87
CA LEU A 37 -10.18 13.38 9.21
C LEU A 37 -10.84 14.74 9.12
N TYR A 38 -12.01 14.87 9.75
CA TYR A 38 -12.60 16.19 10.00
C TYR A 38 -11.89 16.89 11.16
N ASN A 39 -11.39 16.13 12.13
CA ASN A 39 -10.61 16.61 13.26
C ASN A 39 -9.67 15.51 13.77
N LEU A 40 -8.46 15.88 14.20
CA LEU A 40 -7.49 14.99 14.86
C LEU A 40 -8.01 14.37 16.16
N LYS A 41 -9.07 14.95 16.76
CA LYS A 41 -9.73 14.44 17.97
C LYS A 41 -10.68 13.26 17.72
N ASP A 42 -11.00 12.96 16.47
CA ASP A 42 -12.15 12.10 16.14
C ASP A 42 -11.74 10.77 15.52
N LEU A 43 -10.89 10.01 16.22
CA LEU A 43 -10.50 8.65 15.82
C LEU A 43 -11.67 7.65 15.86
N ALA A 44 -12.76 8.02 16.54
CA ALA A 44 -13.95 7.21 16.71
C ALA A 44 -14.94 7.34 15.54
N SER A 45 -14.89 8.41 14.73
CA SER A 45 -15.86 8.64 13.65
C SER A 45 -15.56 7.90 12.35
N PHE A 46 -14.53 7.05 12.32
CA PHE A 46 -14.24 6.32 11.10
C PHE A 46 -15.30 5.26 10.86
N ASN A 47 -15.79 5.20 9.62
CA ASN A 47 -16.72 4.16 9.19
C ASN A 47 -16.01 2.81 8.98
N THR A 48 -14.68 2.81 8.99
CA THR A 48 -13.85 1.62 8.82
C THR A 48 -12.99 1.37 10.06
N ARG A 49 -12.88 0.10 10.46
CA ARG A 49 -11.98 -0.32 11.53
C ARG A 49 -10.52 -0.03 11.16
N LEU A 50 -9.86 0.80 11.95
CA LEU A 50 -8.44 1.08 11.85
C LEU A 50 -7.64 0.12 12.72
N PHE A 51 -8.04 -0.13 13.97
CA PHE A 51 -7.37 -1.07 14.85
C PHE A 51 -8.35 -1.88 15.69
N SER A 52 -7.86 -2.99 16.22
CA SER A 52 -8.53 -3.84 17.21
C SER A 52 -7.50 -4.25 18.25
N VAL A 53 -7.76 -3.96 19.51
CA VAL A 53 -6.88 -4.28 20.64
C VAL A 53 -7.65 -5.09 21.66
N THR A 54 -7.10 -6.24 22.02
CA THR A 54 -7.66 -7.19 22.98
C THR A 54 -6.82 -7.18 24.25
N PHE A 55 -7.49 -6.98 25.36
CA PHE A 55 -6.94 -6.96 26.71
C PHE A 55 -7.41 -8.21 27.45
N THR A 56 -6.51 -8.86 28.16
CA THR A 56 -6.82 -10.05 28.95
C THR A 56 -6.29 -9.84 30.36
N ASN A 57 -7.16 -9.92 31.37
CA ASN A 57 -6.72 -10.00 32.77
C ASN A 57 -6.30 -11.44 33.07
N ASP A 58 -5.00 -11.67 33.18
CA ASP A 58 -4.44 -13.01 33.40
C ASP A 58 -4.45 -13.42 34.89
N ALA A 59 -4.92 -12.55 35.78
CA ALA A 59 -5.01 -12.82 37.21
C ALA A 59 -6.36 -13.43 37.62
N ASP A 60 -6.35 -14.15 38.74
CA ASP A 60 -7.55 -14.68 39.42
C ASP A 60 -8.30 -13.61 40.22
N THR A 61 -7.87 -12.35 40.15
CA THR A 61 -8.47 -11.20 40.84
C THR A 61 -8.83 -10.10 39.86
N SER A 62 -9.87 -9.32 40.16
CA SER A 62 -10.21 -8.14 39.36
C SER A 62 -9.09 -7.10 39.42
N VAL A 63 -8.85 -6.42 38.28
CA VAL A 63 -7.86 -5.36 38.16
C VAL A 63 -8.55 -4.09 37.67
N ASN A 64 -8.30 -2.97 38.36
CA ASN A 64 -8.73 -1.65 37.91
C ASN A 64 -7.63 -1.06 37.04
N ILE A 65 -8.00 -0.62 35.83
CA ILE A 65 -7.08 -0.07 34.84
C ILE A 65 -7.66 1.18 34.20
N HIS A 66 -6.82 1.92 33.50
CA HIS A 66 -7.23 2.91 32.51
C HIS A 66 -6.29 2.82 31.31
N LEU A 67 -6.70 3.35 30.16
CA LEU A 67 -5.90 3.31 28.95
C LEU A 67 -5.28 4.67 28.65
N LEU A 68 -4.07 4.64 28.12
CA LEU A 68 -3.42 5.77 27.43
C LEU A 68 -3.26 5.38 25.96
N ILE A 69 -3.95 6.08 25.07
CA ILE A 69 -3.94 5.84 23.63
C ILE A 69 -3.27 7.03 22.97
N SER A 70 -2.24 6.79 22.18
CA SER A 70 -1.56 7.85 21.42
C SER A 70 -1.54 7.55 19.93
N LEU A 71 -1.52 8.63 19.14
CA LEU A 71 -1.24 8.62 17.72
C LEU A 71 -0.02 9.51 17.50
N SER A 72 0.97 8.99 16.79
CA SER A 72 2.14 9.74 16.37
C SER A 72 2.42 9.55 14.89
N SER A 73 3.22 10.45 14.34
CA SER A 73 3.69 10.49 12.96
C SER A 73 5.21 10.49 12.97
N GLN A 74 5.82 9.82 12.00
CA GLN A 74 7.27 9.83 11.86
C GLN A 74 7.82 11.23 11.54
N ARG A 75 7.08 12.03 10.75
CA ARG A 75 7.44 13.42 10.39
C ARG A 75 7.16 14.42 11.51
N TYR A 76 6.04 14.27 12.22
CA TYR A 76 5.52 15.29 13.13
C TYR A 76 5.63 14.93 14.62
N GLY A 77 6.05 13.71 14.95
CA GLY A 77 6.11 13.24 16.33
C GLY A 77 4.73 12.93 16.89
N GLU A 78 4.55 13.10 18.21
CA GLU A 78 3.27 12.85 18.88
C GLU A 78 2.20 13.85 18.42
N ILE A 79 1.08 13.34 17.94
CA ILE A 79 -0.03 14.13 17.40
C ILE A 79 -1.07 14.36 18.49
N THR A 80 -1.52 13.25 19.09
CA THR A 80 -2.58 13.27 20.09
C THR A 80 -2.38 12.15 21.09
N VAL A 81 -2.75 12.45 22.33
CA VAL A 81 -2.79 11.51 23.45
C VAL A 81 -4.16 11.58 24.08
N MET A 82 -4.72 10.41 24.38
CA MET A 82 -6.05 10.24 24.95
C MET A 82 -5.98 9.33 26.17
N THR A 83 -6.66 9.72 27.24
CA THR A 83 -6.83 8.88 28.44
C THR A 83 -8.28 8.50 28.65
N THR A 84 -8.51 7.28 29.15
CA THR A 84 -9.84 6.85 29.57
C THR A 84 -10.09 7.12 31.05
N ASN A 85 -11.34 7.10 31.47
CA ASN A 85 -11.68 6.83 32.87
C ASN A 85 -11.19 5.42 33.30
N GLN A 86 -11.13 5.22 34.61
CA GLN A 86 -10.82 3.90 35.18
C GLN A 86 -11.99 2.95 34.99
N PHE A 87 -11.69 1.69 34.70
CA PHE A 87 -12.64 0.59 34.59
C PHE A 87 -12.02 -0.72 35.08
N THR A 88 -12.86 -1.72 35.34
CA THR A 88 -12.44 -2.99 35.91
C THR A 88 -12.46 -4.10 34.85
N LEU A 89 -11.38 -4.88 34.81
CA LEU A 89 -11.36 -6.20 34.20
C LEU A 89 -11.54 -7.25 35.29
N ASN A 90 -12.55 -8.10 35.13
CA ASN A 90 -12.81 -9.24 36.01
C ASN A 90 -11.73 -10.31 35.87
N PRO A 91 -11.60 -11.25 36.82
CA PRO A 91 -10.64 -12.35 36.71
C PRO A 91 -10.80 -13.10 35.39
N LEU A 92 -9.68 -13.36 34.71
CA LEU A 92 -9.65 -14.11 33.45
C LEU A 92 -10.50 -13.50 32.31
N GLU A 93 -10.93 -12.24 32.47
CA GLU A 93 -11.75 -11.55 31.47
C GLU A 93 -10.92 -11.15 30.25
N THR A 94 -11.48 -11.37 29.07
CA THR A 94 -10.97 -10.81 27.81
C THR A 94 -11.94 -9.77 27.27
N TRP A 95 -11.44 -8.59 26.95
CA TRP A 95 -12.21 -7.50 26.35
C TRP A 95 -11.49 -6.95 25.12
N THR A 96 -12.25 -6.59 24.08
CA THR A 96 -11.68 -6.04 22.84
C THR A 96 -12.22 -4.64 22.57
N LEU A 97 -11.30 -3.71 22.35
CA LEU A 97 -11.56 -2.35 21.92
C LEU A 97 -11.25 -2.20 20.43
N VAL A 98 -12.19 -1.63 19.70
CA VAL A 98 -11.98 -1.19 18.32
C VAL A 98 -12.13 0.33 18.26
N ASN A 99 -11.44 0.99 17.32
CA ASN A 99 -11.51 2.44 17.20
C ASN A 99 -12.95 2.95 17.01
N THR A 100 -13.79 2.21 16.29
CA THR A 100 -15.19 2.58 16.02
C THR A 100 -16.11 2.45 17.23
N SER A 101 -15.66 1.85 18.34
CA SER A 101 -16.43 1.69 19.58
C SER A 101 -15.84 2.50 20.74
N LEU A 102 -14.86 3.39 20.49
CA LEU A 102 -14.20 4.18 21.54
C LEU A 102 -15.20 4.98 22.39
N ASN A 103 -16.27 5.49 21.77
CA ASN A 103 -17.30 6.30 22.43
C ASN A 103 -18.56 5.50 22.81
N ASN A 104 -18.65 4.22 22.45
CA ASN A 104 -19.80 3.37 22.73
C ASN A 104 -19.34 1.91 22.83
N ASN A 105 -19.04 1.47 24.06
CA ASN A 105 -18.49 0.15 24.36
C ASN A 105 -19.06 -0.40 25.67
N ASP A 106 -19.00 -1.72 25.81
CA ASP A 106 -19.60 -2.44 26.96
C ASP A 106 -18.93 -2.13 28.30
N LYS A 107 -17.71 -1.58 28.29
CA LYS A 107 -16.99 -1.14 29.49
C LYS A 107 -17.34 0.30 29.89
N ASN A 108 -18.19 0.98 29.12
CA ASN A 108 -18.55 2.39 29.30
C ASN A 108 -17.31 3.28 29.47
N ILE A 109 -16.22 2.98 28.75
CA ILE A 109 -15.05 3.86 28.77
C ILE A 109 -15.41 5.18 28.10
N THR A 110 -15.01 6.28 28.74
CA THR A 110 -15.13 7.64 28.27
C THR A 110 -13.73 8.22 28.07
N MET A 111 -13.51 8.89 26.95
CA MET A 111 -12.28 9.65 26.71
C MET A 111 -12.35 10.95 27.52
N ASN A 112 -11.47 11.09 28.51
CA ASN A 112 -11.54 12.21 29.45
C ASN A 112 -10.73 13.41 28.94
N GLU A 113 -9.54 13.16 28.43
CA GLU A 113 -8.61 14.22 28.03
C GLU A 113 -8.01 13.88 26.67
N ILE A 114 -8.23 14.74 25.69
CA ILE A 114 -7.57 14.67 24.38
C ILE A 114 -6.58 15.83 24.32
N GLN A 115 -5.31 15.52 24.49
CA GLN A 115 -4.22 16.47 24.36
C GLN A 115 -3.70 16.40 22.93
N ILE A 116 -3.83 17.50 22.19
CA ILE A 116 -3.17 17.67 20.90
C ILE A 116 -1.84 18.38 21.17
N ASN A 117 -0.75 17.83 20.65
CA ASN A 117 0.54 18.48 20.74
C ASN A 117 0.48 19.87 20.06
N SER A 118 0.98 20.92 20.72
CA SER A 118 0.96 22.27 20.15
C SER A 118 1.93 22.41 18.97
N ASP A 119 2.94 21.55 18.89
CA ASP A 119 4.06 21.71 17.98
C ASP A 119 3.79 21.12 16.58
N ILE A 120 2.56 20.65 16.33
CA ILE A 120 2.13 20.03 15.07
C ILE A 120 1.28 20.98 14.18
N GLU A 121 1.53 22.29 14.25
CA GLU A 121 0.79 23.31 13.49
C GLU A 121 0.81 23.05 11.96
N GLU A 122 1.94 22.57 11.44
CA GLU A 122 2.08 22.18 10.03
C GLU A 122 1.13 21.03 9.67
N LEU A 123 1.07 19.98 10.50
CA LEU A 123 0.15 18.85 10.30
C LEU A 123 -1.31 19.31 10.32
N ILE A 124 -1.67 20.17 11.27
CA ILE A 124 -3.04 20.72 11.36
C ILE A 124 -3.38 21.48 10.09
N THR A 125 -2.46 22.32 9.60
CA THR A 125 -2.65 23.11 8.38
C THR A 125 -2.79 22.23 7.13
N GLU A 126 -1.89 21.25 6.95
CA GLU A 126 -1.97 20.30 5.82
C GLU A 126 -3.27 19.48 5.87
N THR A 127 -3.65 19.01 7.05
CA THR A 127 -4.87 18.20 7.25
C THR A 127 -6.12 19.04 6.97
N ALA A 128 -6.18 20.28 7.46
CA ALA A 128 -7.29 21.20 7.22
C ALA A 128 -7.43 21.56 5.74
N ALA A 129 -6.32 21.75 5.04
CA ALA A 129 -6.33 22.04 3.60
C ALA A 129 -6.75 20.84 2.74
N ALA A 130 -6.32 19.62 3.11
CA ALA A 130 -6.57 18.42 2.32
C ALA A 130 -7.81 17.61 2.74
N GLY A 131 -8.36 17.86 3.94
CA GLY A 131 -9.45 17.09 4.56
C GLY A 131 -9.05 15.65 4.95
N ARG A 132 -7.75 15.37 5.01
CA ARG A 132 -7.17 14.05 5.25
C ARG A 132 -5.77 14.17 5.84
N LEU A 133 -5.34 13.16 6.58
CA LEU A 133 -3.97 13.09 7.08
C LEU A 133 -2.97 13.08 5.92
N PRO A 134 -1.84 13.78 6.03
CA PRO A 134 -0.79 13.75 5.03
C PRO A 134 -0.12 12.37 4.93
N GLU A 135 0.53 12.13 3.79
CA GLU A 135 1.27 10.89 3.55
C GLU A 135 2.44 10.79 4.52
N ASP A 136 2.43 9.76 5.36
CA ASP A 136 3.47 9.47 6.35
C ASP A 136 3.29 8.06 6.94
N VAL A 137 4.26 7.64 7.73
CA VAL A 137 4.15 6.48 8.63
C VAL A 137 3.64 6.95 9.97
N TYR A 138 2.50 6.42 10.39
CA TYR A 138 1.86 6.73 11.66
C TYR A 138 1.96 5.53 12.60
N THR A 139 2.00 5.81 13.89
CA THR A 139 2.03 4.80 14.95
C THR A 139 0.85 5.01 15.89
N ILE A 140 0.11 3.94 16.17
CA ILE A 140 -0.86 3.92 17.26
C ILE A 140 -0.25 3.12 18.40
N SER A 141 -0.30 3.67 19.59
CA SER A 141 0.11 2.98 20.81
C SER A 141 -1.02 2.98 21.83
N VAL A 142 -1.18 1.86 22.53
CA VAL A 142 -2.14 1.69 23.61
C VAL A 142 -1.39 1.12 24.80
N HIS A 143 -1.37 1.87 25.90
CA HIS A 143 -0.84 1.43 27.19
C HIS A 143 -2.01 1.12 28.13
N VAL A 144 -1.86 0.04 28.89
CA VAL A 144 -2.73 -0.33 30.00
C VAL A 144 -2.05 0.13 31.28
N LEU A 145 -2.68 1.07 31.96
CA LEU A 145 -2.13 1.69 33.16
C LEU A 145 -2.92 1.28 34.40
N ALA A 146 -2.21 0.96 35.47
CA ALA A 146 -2.79 0.81 36.80
C ALA A 146 -3.29 2.17 37.34
N PRO A 147 -4.10 2.22 38.42
CA PRO A 147 -4.65 3.48 38.95
C PRO A 147 -3.58 4.49 39.41
N ASN A 148 -2.36 4.03 39.67
CA ASN A 148 -1.20 4.83 40.02
C ASN A 148 -0.32 5.22 38.80
N ASN A 149 -0.83 5.03 37.58
CA ASN A 149 -0.14 5.27 36.30
C ASN A 149 1.07 4.36 36.04
N ALA A 150 1.24 3.27 36.80
CA ALA A 150 2.23 2.26 36.46
C ALA A 150 1.79 1.52 35.18
N ASP A 151 2.71 1.38 34.23
CA ASP A 151 2.47 0.64 33.00
C ASP A 151 2.38 -0.86 33.31
N LEU A 152 1.25 -1.47 32.96
CA LEU A 152 1.02 -2.90 33.08
C LEU A 152 1.38 -3.60 31.77
N SER A 153 0.98 -3.03 30.63
CA SER A 153 1.27 -3.59 29.32
C SER A 153 1.04 -2.59 28.19
N GLN A 154 1.68 -2.83 27.06
CA GLN A 154 1.62 -1.94 25.91
C GLN A 154 1.48 -2.72 24.59
N TRP A 155 0.68 -2.18 23.68
CA TRP A 155 0.66 -2.57 22.28
C TRP A 155 0.94 -1.34 21.41
N SER A 156 1.69 -1.52 20.33
CA SER A 156 1.97 -0.45 19.38
C SER A 156 2.18 -1.01 17.99
N GLU A 157 1.65 -0.33 16.98
CA GLU A 157 1.83 -0.74 15.58
C GLU A 157 1.85 0.43 14.61
N ASN A 158 2.65 0.27 13.55
CA ASN A 158 2.82 1.27 12.50
C ASN A 158 1.91 0.98 11.32
N PHE A 159 1.43 2.03 10.65
CA PHE A 159 0.69 1.96 9.40
C PHE A 159 1.01 3.14 8.49
N ASN A 160 0.80 2.95 7.19
CA ASN A 160 1.12 3.95 6.17
C ASN A 160 -0.15 4.64 5.68
N VAL A 161 -0.16 5.97 5.71
CA VAL A 161 -1.15 6.79 4.99
C VAL A 161 -0.55 7.18 3.65
N ILE A 162 -1.28 6.97 2.56
CA ILE A 162 -0.87 7.28 1.19
C ILE A 162 -2.01 8.03 0.50
N ASN A 163 -1.81 9.31 0.21
CA ASN A 163 -2.87 10.19 -0.32
C ASN A 163 -3.04 10.17 -1.82
N SER A 164 -2.04 9.66 -2.56
CA SER A 164 -2.04 9.62 -4.02
C SER A 164 -1.84 8.19 -4.51
N ILE A 165 -2.95 7.51 -4.77
CA ILE A 165 -2.96 6.19 -5.42
C ILE A 165 -3.23 6.43 -6.89
N ILE A 166 -2.17 6.38 -7.68
CA ILE A 166 -2.21 6.53 -9.14
C ILE A 166 -1.84 5.18 -9.75
N ILE A 167 -2.65 4.73 -10.71
CA ILE A 167 -2.33 3.61 -11.57
C ILE A 167 -2.03 4.17 -12.96
N THR A 168 -0.81 3.97 -13.44
CA THR A 168 -0.37 4.51 -14.74
C THR A 168 -0.19 3.37 -15.73
N PRO A 169 -0.89 3.37 -16.88
CA PRO A 169 -0.61 2.39 -17.92
C PRO A 169 0.77 2.66 -18.52
N VAL A 170 1.58 1.61 -18.68
CA VAL A 170 2.94 1.72 -19.22
C VAL A 170 3.00 1.17 -20.64
N PHE A 171 2.42 -0.01 -20.86
CA PHE A 171 2.45 -0.71 -22.14
C PHE A 171 1.32 -1.76 -22.20
N PRO A 172 0.75 -2.10 -23.37
CA PRO A 172 0.92 -1.49 -24.69
C PRO A 172 0.25 -0.12 -24.82
N GLY A 173 0.68 0.66 -25.81
CA GLY A 173 -0.02 1.88 -26.21
C GLY A 173 0.33 3.13 -25.42
N GLY A 174 -0.65 4.03 -25.32
CA GLY A 174 -0.57 5.28 -24.55
C GLY A 174 -1.95 5.89 -24.33
N THR A 175 -2.03 6.93 -23.51
CA THR A 175 -3.30 7.59 -23.14
C THR A 175 -3.79 8.61 -24.18
N ASP A 176 -2.95 8.97 -25.16
CA ASP A 176 -3.32 9.88 -26.24
C ASP A 176 -4.19 9.18 -27.29
N ARG A 177 -5.49 9.47 -27.25
CA ARG A 177 -6.48 8.95 -28.20
C ARG A 177 -6.26 9.41 -29.64
N GLN A 178 -5.55 10.52 -29.87
CA GLN A 178 -5.28 11.03 -31.22
C GLN A 178 -4.08 10.33 -31.87
N ASN A 179 -3.11 9.91 -31.06
CA ASN A 179 -1.88 9.26 -31.51
C ASN A 179 -1.79 7.79 -31.06
N ILE A 180 -2.65 6.94 -31.62
CA ILE A 180 -2.71 5.52 -31.26
C ILE A 180 -1.47 4.78 -31.77
N HIS A 181 -0.71 4.20 -30.85
CA HIS A 181 0.50 3.44 -31.18
C HIS A 181 0.19 2.03 -31.66
N SER A 182 0.86 1.62 -32.73
CA SER A 182 0.84 0.25 -33.23
C SER A 182 1.75 -0.66 -32.42
N VAL A 183 1.26 -1.85 -32.09
CA VAL A 183 2.00 -2.88 -31.36
C VAL A 183 1.98 -4.17 -32.16
N ASN A 184 3.17 -4.74 -32.41
CA ASN A 184 3.31 -6.07 -32.96
C ASN A 184 3.94 -7.00 -31.91
N SER A 185 3.23 -8.03 -31.47
CA SER A 185 3.79 -9.02 -30.53
C SER A 185 2.97 -10.31 -30.60
N SER A 186 3.66 -11.46 -30.55
CA SER A 186 3.02 -12.78 -30.36
C SER A 186 2.58 -12.97 -28.91
N ASN A 187 3.30 -12.36 -27.97
CA ASN A 187 3.12 -12.51 -26.52
C ASN A 187 2.85 -11.13 -25.94
N LEU A 188 1.64 -10.62 -26.15
CA LEU A 188 1.27 -9.29 -25.69
C LEU A 188 1.22 -9.26 -24.16
N ARG A 189 2.02 -8.39 -23.55
CA ARG A 189 2.00 -8.17 -22.11
C ARG A 189 1.51 -6.77 -21.79
N PHE A 190 0.55 -6.67 -20.90
CA PHE A 190 0.08 -5.42 -20.31
C PHE A 190 0.90 -5.12 -19.06
N ILE A 191 1.38 -3.89 -18.94
CA ILE A 191 2.23 -3.44 -17.85
C ILE A 191 1.71 -2.10 -17.37
N TRP A 192 1.52 -1.98 -16.07
CA TRP A 192 1.16 -0.73 -15.42
C TRP A 192 2.12 -0.46 -14.26
N ASN A 193 2.07 0.75 -13.72
CA ASN A 193 2.80 1.11 -12.50
C ASN A 193 1.84 1.69 -11.47
N SER A 194 2.23 1.57 -10.20
CA SER A 194 1.54 2.11 -9.04
C SER A 194 2.52 2.25 -7.89
N ARG A 195 2.29 3.25 -7.02
CA ARG A 195 3.17 3.53 -5.87
C ARG A 195 3.10 2.47 -4.77
N THR A 196 1.98 1.74 -4.70
CA THR A 196 1.74 0.69 -3.69
C THR A 196 1.36 -0.61 -4.38
N ASP A 197 1.67 -1.73 -3.72
CA ASP A 197 1.19 -3.04 -4.14
C ASP A 197 -0.28 -3.21 -3.72
N MET A 198 -1.08 -3.77 -4.62
CA MET A 198 -2.53 -3.86 -4.54
C MET A 198 -2.99 -5.05 -5.40
N ASN A 199 -4.25 -5.45 -5.23
CA ASN A 199 -4.90 -6.34 -6.19
C ASN A 199 -5.53 -5.50 -7.30
N TYR A 200 -5.25 -5.85 -8.54
CA TYR A 200 -5.70 -5.14 -9.73
C TYR A 200 -6.75 -5.94 -10.49
N ASN A 201 -7.70 -5.24 -11.08
CA ASN A 201 -8.63 -5.77 -12.06
C ASN A 201 -8.30 -5.15 -13.42
N PHE A 202 -8.11 -5.98 -14.42
CA PHE A 202 -7.76 -5.61 -15.78
C PHE A 202 -8.96 -5.74 -16.70
N TYR A 203 -9.13 -4.78 -17.59
CA TYR A 203 -10.18 -4.77 -18.60
C TYR A 203 -9.61 -4.41 -19.97
N LEU A 204 -9.99 -5.16 -21.00
CA LEU A 204 -9.67 -4.90 -22.40
C LEU A 204 -10.94 -4.77 -23.23
N TYR A 205 -10.99 -3.78 -24.11
CA TYR A 205 -12.14 -3.44 -24.93
C TYR A 205 -11.72 -3.28 -26.40
N LYS A 206 -12.60 -3.66 -27.32
CA LYS A 206 -12.47 -3.34 -28.75
C LYS A 206 -12.94 -1.91 -28.99
N TYR A 207 -12.10 -1.05 -29.55
CA TYR A 207 -12.47 0.34 -29.83
C TYR A 207 -13.27 0.46 -31.13
N ASN A 208 -14.50 0.96 -31.01
CA ASN A 208 -15.38 1.23 -32.15
C ASN A 208 -15.60 2.75 -32.28
N ARG A 209 -15.02 3.39 -33.31
CA ARG A 209 -15.10 4.85 -33.53
C ARG A 209 -16.54 5.40 -33.58
N GLY A 210 -17.51 4.58 -34.00
CA GLY A 210 -18.92 4.98 -34.13
C GLY A 210 -19.76 4.91 -32.85
N ALA A 211 -19.25 4.33 -31.76
CA ALA A 211 -19.99 4.16 -30.50
C ALA A 211 -19.73 5.29 -29.48
N VAL A 212 -19.00 6.35 -29.87
CA VAL A 212 -18.40 7.29 -28.92
C VAL A 212 -19.07 8.66 -28.95
N SER A 213 -20.28 8.73 -28.42
CA SER A 213 -20.73 9.92 -27.70
C SER A 213 -20.77 9.56 -26.21
N GLY A 214 -19.89 10.16 -25.41
CA GLY A 214 -19.94 10.15 -23.95
C GLY A 214 -19.95 8.79 -23.23
N ILE A 215 -18.86 8.50 -22.52
CA ILE A 215 -18.85 7.75 -21.24
C ILE A 215 -19.04 6.21 -21.29
N ASN A 216 -19.67 5.59 -22.30
CA ASN A 216 -19.97 4.14 -22.27
C ASN A 216 -18.98 3.22 -23.04
N ILE A 217 -17.69 3.56 -23.12
CA ILE A 217 -16.68 2.67 -23.72
C ILE A 217 -16.41 1.41 -22.85
N LEU A 218 -16.83 1.42 -21.58
CA LEU A 218 -16.32 0.53 -20.53
C LEU A 218 -17.34 -0.51 -19.99
N THR A 219 -18.48 -0.72 -20.65
CA THR A 219 -19.51 -1.61 -20.10
C THR A 219 -19.34 -3.09 -20.45
N ASN A 220 -18.69 -3.42 -21.58
CA ASN A 220 -18.52 -4.80 -22.03
C ASN A 220 -17.06 -5.08 -22.45
N PRO A 221 -16.19 -5.51 -21.52
CA PRO A 221 -14.84 -5.92 -21.87
C PRO A 221 -14.88 -7.16 -22.76
N ILE A 222 -14.00 -7.23 -23.76
CA ILE A 222 -13.76 -8.46 -24.52
C ILE A 222 -12.91 -9.45 -23.74
N TYR A 223 -12.19 -8.94 -22.72
CA TYR A 223 -11.43 -9.74 -21.79
C TYR A 223 -11.28 -8.99 -20.48
N GLU A 224 -11.49 -9.69 -19.38
CA GLU A 224 -11.31 -9.17 -18.02
C GLU A 224 -10.56 -10.19 -17.15
N LYS A 225 -9.82 -9.68 -16.17
CA LYS A 225 -9.09 -10.49 -15.21
C LYS A 225 -9.04 -9.76 -13.88
N ASP A 226 -9.65 -10.36 -12.87
CA ASP A 226 -9.67 -9.82 -11.52
C ASP A 226 -8.53 -10.36 -10.64
N ASN A 227 -8.30 -9.65 -9.53
CA ASN A 227 -7.42 -10.07 -8.45
C ASN A 227 -5.97 -10.38 -8.88
N ILE A 228 -5.42 -9.55 -9.77
CA ILE A 228 -4.03 -9.64 -10.23
C ILE A 228 -3.14 -8.97 -9.18
N SER A 229 -2.24 -9.72 -8.54
CA SER A 229 -1.29 -9.17 -7.55
C SER A 229 -0.03 -8.55 -8.18
N LYS A 230 0.25 -8.88 -9.45
CA LYS A 230 1.41 -8.37 -10.20
C LYS A 230 1.04 -7.11 -10.98
N LYS A 231 2.00 -6.21 -11.21
CA LYS A 231 1.81 -5.00 -12.05
C LYS A 231 1.91 -5.28 -13.56
N SER A 232 1.55 -6.50 -13.96
CA SER A 232 1.60 -6.95 -15.34
C SER A 232 0.67 -8.13 -15.57
N LEU A 233 0.13 -8.22 -16.78
CA LEU A 233 -0.69 -9.33 -17.25
C LEU A 233 -0.22 -9.77 -18.63
N GLU A 234 0.08 -11.05 -18.79
CA GLU A 234 0.29 -11.63 -20.12
C GLU A 234 -1.07 -11.95 -20.73
N TYR A 235 -1.31 -11.51 -21.96
CA TYR A 235 -2.56 -11.81 -22.65
C TYR A 235 -2.64 -13.31 -22.86
N PRO A 236 -3.65 -14.00 -22.29
CA PRO A 236 -3.58 -15.44 -22.22
C PRO A 236 -4.04 -16.06 -23.54
N PRO A 237 -3.58 -17.29 -23.85
CA PRO A 237 -3.88 -17.94 -25.12
C PRO A 237 -5.35 -18.37 -25.26
N ASP A 238 -6.10 -18.43 -24.16
CA ASP A 238 -7.53 -18.75 -24.10
C ASP A 238 -8.45 -17.51 -24.23
N ALA A 239 -7.89 -16.30 -24.22
CA ALA A 239 -8.65 -15.08 -24.48
C ALA A 239 -9.02 -14.93 -25.95
N PRO A 240 -10.07 -14.15 -26.29
CA PRO A 240 -10.42 -13.87 -27.68
C PRO A 240 -9.22 -13.32 -28.48
N PRO A 241 -8.96 -13.83 -29.70
CA PRO A 241 -7.79 -13.41 -30.47
C PRO A 241 -7.89 -11.93 -30.86
N LEU A 242 -6.75 -11.24 -30.85
CA LEU A 242 -6.67 -9.85 -31.29
C LEU A 242 -6.60 -9.77 -32.82
N GLU A 243 -7.39 -8.87 -33.40
CA GLU A 243 -7.50 -8.67 -34.85
C GLU A 243 -6.42 -7.69 -35.34
N LYS A 244 -5.71 -8.08 -36.41
CA LYS A 244 -4.71 -7.20 -37.04
C LYS A 244 -5.37 -5.91 -37.56
N GLY A 245 -4.78 -4.77 -37.24
CA GLY A 245 -5.26 -3.43 -37.59
C GLY A 245 -6.28 -2.85 -36.62
N GLN A 246 -6.85 -3.67 -35.72
CA GLN A 246 -7.87 -3.23 -34.76
C GLN A 246 -7.25 -2.41 -33.63
N VAL A 247 -8.00 -1.39 -33.18
CA VAL A 247 -7.64 -0.60 -32.00
C VAL A 247 -8.32 -1.18 -30.77
N TYR A 248 -7.55 -1.29 -29.70
CA TYR A 248 -8.00 -1.76 -28.40
C TYR A 248 -7.75 -0.70 -27.33
N ILE A 249 -8.56 -0.76 -26.28
CA ILE A 249 -8.43 0.06 -25.08
C ILE A 249 -8.28 -0.87 -23.91
N TRP A 250 -7.32 -0.61 -23.03
CA TRP A 250 -7.24 -1.30 -21.77
C TRP A 250 -7.16 -0.34 -20.60
N GLN A 251 -7.67 -0.79 -19.46
CA GLN A 251 -7.68 -0.06 -18.21
C GLN A 251 -7.42 -1.02 -17.06
N VAL A 252 -6.78 -0.52 -16.02
CA VAL A 252 -6.59 -1.25 -14.78
C VAL A 252 -7.28 -0.48 -13.67
N SER A 253 -7.95 -1.20 -12.78
CA SER A 253 -8.53 -0.64 -11.56
C SER A 253 -8.07 -1.40 -10.33
N SER A 254 -8.23 -0.77 -9.17
CA SER A 254 -8.06 -1.42 -7.88
C SER A 254 -9.06 -0.85 -6.89
N TYR A 255 -9.39 -1.62 -5.86
CA TYR A 255 -10.24 -1.18 -4.77
C TYR A 255 -9.39 -0.86 -3.55
N ILE A 256 -9.51 0.37 -3.04
CA ILE A 256 -8.81 0.83 -1.85
C ILE A 256 -9.79 1.01 -0.71
N ILE A 257 -9.32 0.81 0.51
CA ILE A 257 -10.09 1.10 1.71
C ILE A 257 -9.60 2.43 2.28
N THR A 258 -10.53 3.32 2.59
CA THR A 258 -10.29 4.62 3.25
C THR A 258 -11.07 4.66 4.56
N SER A 259 -10.82 5.64 5.44
CA SER A 259 -11.64 5.80 6.67
C SER A 259 -13.13 5.98 6.40
N ASN A 260 -13.50 6.52 5.22
CA ASN A 260 -14.88 6.76 4.82
C ASN A 260 -15.50 5.62 4.00
N GLY A 261 -14.83 4.46 3.92
CA GLY A 261 -15.25 3.31 3.11
C GLY A 261 -14.35 3.08 1.92
N GLY A 262 -14.71 2.11 1.08
CA GLY A 262 -13.85 1.74 -0.04
C GLY A 262 -14.14 2.53 -1.33
N HIS A 263 -13.09 2.75 -2.09
CA HIS A 263 -13.07 3.58 -3.29
C HIS A 263 -12.39 2.84 -4.43
N GLN A 264 -12.91 2.96 -5.65
CA GLN A 264 -12.27 2.38 -6.83
C GLN A 264 -11.33 3.41 -7.46
N VAL A 265 -10.07 3.05 -7.59
CA VAL A 265 -9.09 3.82 -8.36
C VAL A 265 -8.94 3.19 -9.73
N LYS A 266 -8.97 4.00 -10.79
CA LYS A 266 -8.80 3.54 -12.17
C LYS A 266 -7.60 4.24 -12.79
N SER A 267 -6.91 3.52 -13.68
CA SER A 267 -5.92 4.13 -14.57
C SER A 267 -6.61 4.98 -15.63
N GLU A 268 -5.88 5.88 -16.26
CA GLU A 268 -6.31 6.41 -17.56
C GLU A 268 -6.46 5.26 -18.58
N PRO A 269 -7.43 5.33 -19.51
CA PRO A 269 -7.53 4.35 -20.59
C PRO A 269 -6.31 4.43 -21.51
N SER A 270 -5.72 3.28 -21.84
CA SER A 270 -4.60 3.20 -22.77
C SER A 270 -5.02 2.58 -24.09
N PHE A 271 -4.65 3.22 -25.20
CA PHE A 271 -5.03 2.89 -26.55
C PHE A 271 -3.85 2.29 -27.31
N PHE A 272 -4.07 1.18 -28.00
CA PHE A 272 -3.09 0.62 -28.93
C PHE A 272 -3.77 0.02 -30.16
N ARG A 273 -3.06 -0.01 -31.28
CA ARG A 273 -3.47 -0.74 -32.48
C ARG A 273 -2.69 -2.04 -32.56
N TYR A 274 -3.38 -3.17 -32.53
CA TYR A 274 -2.72 -4.45 -32.70
C TYR A 274 -2.38 -4.67 -34.18
N MET A 275 -1.15 -5.06 -34.48
CA MET A 275 -0.67 -5.21 -35.86
C MET A 275 -0.19 -6.65 -36.17
N GLY A 276 -0.35 -7.58 -35.23
CA GLY A 276 0.03 -8.98 -35.37
C GLY A 276 1.47 -9.25 -34.91
N THR A 277 2.09 -10.30 -35.41
CA THR A 277 3.52 -10.57 -35.25
C THR A 277 4.28 -9.93 -36.41
N ALA A 278 5.27 -9.09 -36.11
CA ALA A 278 6.17 -8.55 -37.12
C ALA A 278 7.60 -9.00 -36.80
N GLU A 279 8.32 -9.46 -37.82
CA GLU A 279 9.76 -9.64 -37.72
C GLU A 279 10.42 -8.26 -37.56
N VAL A 280 11.22 -8.09 -36.51
CA VAL A 280 11.99 -6.86 -36.30
C VAL A 280 13.23 -6.92 -37.17
N ASP A 281 13.44 -5.89 -38.00
CA ASP A 281 14.71 -5.74 -38.71
C ASP A 281 15.85 -5.60 -37.68
N ASN A 282 16.71 -6.60 -37.65
CA ASN A 282 17.86 -6.71 -36.77
C ASN A 282 18.79 -5.48 -36.86
N ASN A 283 18.88 -4.85 -38.04
CA ASN A 283 19.73 -3.67 -38.23
C ASN A 283 19.19 -2.44 -37.48
N ILE A 284 17.86 -2.26 -37.48
CA ILE A 284 17.21 -1.16 -36.75
C ILE A 284 17.41 -1.35 -35.25
N LEU A 285 17.24 -2.57 -34.76
CA LEU A 285 17.39 -2.89 -33.34
C LEU A 285 18.83 -2.66 -32.85
N ILE A 286 19.83 -3.10 -33.59
CA ILE A 286 21.26 -2.84 -33.28
C ILE A 286 21.54 -1.34 -33.25
N GLY A 287 20.92 -0.58 -34.15
CA GLY A 287 21.05 0.88 -34.21
C GLY A 287 20.59 1.56 -32.92
N GLU A 288 19.42 1.19 -32.39
CA GLU A 288 18.91 1.77 -31.14
C GLU A 288 19.68 1.29 -29.91
N ILE A 289 20.11 0.03 -29.86
CA ILE A 289 20.95 -0.46 -28.74
C ILE A 289 22.25 0.35 -28.66
N LYS A 290 22.90 0.61 -29.80
CA LYS A 290 24.13 1.43 -29.85
C LYS A 290 23.92 2.87 -29.41
N ARG A 291 22.72 3.42 -29.58
CA ARG A 291 22.40 4.78 -29.11
C ARG A 291 22.22 4.81 -27.59
N VAL A 292 21.55 3.81 -27.02
CA VAL A 292 21.25 3.76 -25.58
C VAL A 292 22.45 3.26 -24.75
N ALA A 293 23.13 2.20 -25.19
CA ALA A 293 24.21 1.55 -24.45
C ALA A 293 25.63 1.96 -24.90
N GLY A 294 25.74 2.85 -25.90
CA GLY A 294 27.01 3.31 -26.47
C GLY A 294 27.54 2.45 -27.63
N ARG A 295 28.40 3.05 -28.47
CA ARG A 295 28.87 2.46 -29.75
C ARG A 295 29.63 1.13 -29.59
N GLY A 296 30.18 0.84 -28.41
CA GLY A 296 30.93 -0.39 -28.10
C GLY A 296 30.07 -1.56 -27.58
N ALA A 297 28.76 -1.37 -27.39
CA ALA A 297 27.93 -2.37 -26.74
C ALA A 297 27.72 -3.66 -27.57
N ILE A 298 27.63 -3.54 -28.91
CA ILE A 298 27.29 -4.63 -29.84
C ILE A 298 28.12 -4.53 -31.15
N SER A 299 28.64 -5.66 -31.63
CA SER A 299 29.41 -5.75 -32.89
C SER A 299 28.53 -5.53 -34.13
N LYS A 300 29.12 -5.11 -35.26
CA LYS A 300 28.36 -4.83 -36.51
C LYS A 300 27.61 -6.04 -37.09
N ASN A 301 27.98 -7.27 -36.72
CA ASN A 301 27.45 -8.51 -37.30
C ASN A 301 26.67 -9.36 -36.28
N CYS A 302 26.28 -8.78 -35.14
CA CYS A 302 25.50 -9.49 -34.15
C CYS A 302 24.05 -9.69 -34.64
N LYS A 303 23.42 -10.82 -34.29
CA LYS A 303 21.99 -11.02 -34.44
C LYS A 303 21.38 -11.05 -33.05
N VAL A 304 20.47 -10.14 -32.77
CA VAL A 304 19.74 -10.14 -31.50
C VAL A 304 18.68 -11.23 -31.61
N THR A 305 18.86 -12.30 -30.84
CA THR A 305 17.98 -13.48 -30.87
C THR A 305 16.92 -13.46 -29.79
N GLY A 306 17.12 -12.65 -28.74
CA GLY A 306 16.19 -12.49 -27.64
C GLY A 306 16.56 -11.28 -26.79
N ALA A 307 15.70 -10.96 -25.84
CA ALA A 307 15.90 -9.85 -24.93
C ALA A 307 15.29 -10.19 -23.57
N LYS A 308 15.93 -9.72 -22.49
CA LYS A 308 15.40 -9.83 -21.13
C LYS A 308 15.30 -8.45 -20.49
N LEU A 309 14.25 -8.25 -19.69
CA LEU A 309 14.07 -7.08 -18.84
C LEU A 309 13.74 -7.55 -17.42
N ASN A 310 14.55 -7.16 -16.43
CA ASN A 310 14.43 -7.61 -15.04
C ASN A 310 14.38 -9.15 -14.93
N GLY A 311 15.28 -9.82 -15.66
CA GLY A 311 15.39 -11.29 -15.69
C GLY A 311 14.32 -12.03 -16.51
N LYS A 312 13.33 -11.34 -17.07
CA LYS A 312 12.23 -11.96 -17.85
C LYS A 312 12.35 -11.71 -19.34
N GLU A 313 12.04 -12.70 -20.16
CA GLU A 313 12.04 -12.56 -21.63
C GLU A 313 11.00 -11.55 -22.11
N ILE A 314 11.39 -10.76 -23.12
CA ILE A 314 10.57 -9.79 -23.85
C ILE A 314 10.78 -9.94 -25.37
N SER A 315 9.83 -9.49 -26.19
CA SER A 315 10.00 -9.54 -27.65
C SER A 315 11.03 -8.52 -28.14
N LEU A 316 11.65 -8.78 -29.30
CA LEU A 316 12.60 -7.86 -29.93
C LEU A 316 11.97 -6.51 -30.29
N LEU A 317 10.66 -6.46 -30.53
CA LEU A 317 9.97 -5.20 -30.83
C LEU A 317 9.67 -4.42 -29.56
N ASP A 318 9.31 -5.11 -28.47
CA ASP A 318 9.16 -4.48 -27.16
C ASP A 318 10.50 -3.86 -26.74
N LEU A 319 11.60 -4.60 -26.92
CA LEU A 319 12.94 -4.05 -26.73
C LEU A 319 13.16 -2.79 -27.57
N LEU A 320 12.83 -2.81 -28.87
CA LEU A 320 12.97 -1.63 -29.74
C LEU A 320 12.16 -0.42 -29.25
N TYR A 321 10.93 -0.66 -28.79
CA TYR A 321 10.08 0.40 -28.25
C TYR A 321 10.68 1.00 -26.98
N ILE A 322 11.13 0.17 -26.04
CA ILE A 322 11.68 0.63 -24.78
C ILE A 322 13.00 1.39 -25.01
N LEU A 323 13.87 0.92 -25.92
CA LEU A 323 15.10 1.63 -26.29
C LEU A 323 14.81 3.03 -26.84
N LYS A 324 13.77 3.17 -27.68
CA LYS A 324 13.34 4.50 -28.19
C LYS A 324 12.82 5.41 -27.08
N LYS A 325 12.20 4.85 -26.04
CA LYS A 325 11.75 5.61 -24.87
C LYS A 325 12.92 6.09 -24.00
N ILE A 326 13.93 5.24 -23.78
CA ILE A 326 15.16 5.65 -23.08
C ILE A 326 15.87 6.77 -23.82
N ASN A 327 16.04 6.63 -25.14
CA ASN A 327 16.71 7.65 -25.95
C ASN A 327 15.98 9.01 -25.92
N LYS A 328 14.67 9.01 -25.64
CA LYS A 328 13.87 10.23 -25.43
C LYS A 328 13.85 10.71 -23.97
N ASN A 329 14.69 10.15 -23.10
CA ASN A 329 14.70 10.38 -21.64
C ASN A 329 13.34 10.13 -20.96
N GLN A 330 12.52 9.23 -21.53
CA GLN A 330 11.21 8.88 -20.97
C GLN A 330 11.29 7.69 -19.99
N ILE A 331 12.43 6.99 -19.94
CA ILE A 331 12.71 5.87 -19.03
C ILE A 331 14.18 5.95 -18.60
N LYS A 332 14.47 5.76 -17.32
CA LYS A 332 15.84 5.65 -16.77
C LYS A 332 16.12 4.17 -16.49
N GLU A 333 17.07 3.60 -17.22
CA GLU A 333 17.71 2.27 -17.05
C GLU A 333 17.05 1.00 -17.64
N ILE A 334 17.88 0.21 -18.36
CA ILE A 334 17.70 -1.21 -18.71
C ILE A 334 19.09 -1.87 -18.67
N GLU A 335 19.14 -3.09 -18.15
CA GLU A 335 20.30 -3.99 -18.27
C GLU A 335 20.15 -4.88 -19.52
N VAL A 336 21.13 -4.84 -20.43
CA VAL A 336 21.11 -5.64 -21.68
C VAL A 336 21.98 -6.88 -21.50
N VAL A 337 21.37 -8.07 -21.63
CA VAL A 337 22.08 -9.36 -21.59
C VAL A 337 22.62 -9.69 -22.98
N ARG A 338 23.89 -10.10 -23.06
CA ARG A 338 24.59 -10.45 -24.31
C ARG A 338 24.31 -11.86 -24.80
#